data_AF-F4XRC2-F1
#
_entry.id   AF-F4XRC2-F1
#
_cell.length_a   1.000
_cell.length_b   1.000
_cell.length_c   1.000
_cell.angle_alpha   90.00
_cell.angle_beta   90.00
_cell.angle_gamma   90.00
#
_symmetry.space_group_name_H-M   'P 1'
#
loop_
_entity.id
_entity.type
_entity.pdbx_description
1 polymer ?
#
loop_
_entity_poly.entity_id
_entity_poly.type
_entity_poly.pdbx_seq_one_letter_code
_entity_poly.pdbx_strand_id
1 'polypeptide(L)'
;MILNQNFQVIENAAQIDDQFCLKLGPQAKAKVYRVLINDTGQILLDPIPEEEQWLWQNPETLAQVKRGIQQAAEGQGKYLGDFAQYASLDIDD
;
A
#
# COMPACT_ATOMS: atom_id res chain seq x y z
N MET A 1 2.69 -5.51 -6.21
CA MET A 1 2.07 -5.49 -7.56
C MET A 1 1.42 -4.13 -7.70
N ILE A 2 1.81 -3.34 -8.70
CA ILE A 2 1.23 -2.02 -8.93
C ILE A 2 -0.17 -2.23 -9.52
N LEU A 3 -1.19 -1.66 -8.88
CA LEU A 3 -2.56 -1.69 -9.40
C LEU A 3 -2.62 -0.65 -10.54
N ASN A 4 -2.68 -1.13 -11.79
CA ASN A 4 -2.75 -0.34 -13.03
C ASN A 4 -1.41 0.33 -13.43
N GLN A 5 -0.97 0.11 -14.69
CA GLN A 5 0.30 0.60 -15.23
C GLN A 5 0.14 1.84 -16.12
N ASN A 6 -1.06 2.41 -16.20
CA ASN A 6 -1.34 3.60 -17.02
C ASN A 6 -0.87 4.89 -16.34
N PHE A 7 0.44 5.12 -16.36
CA PHE A 7 1.03 6.36 -15.86
C PHE A 7 0.82 7.51 -16.85
N GLN A 8 0.60 8.70 -16.30
CA GLN A 8 0.49 9.94 -17.06
C GLN A 8 1.54 10.95 -16.53
N VAL A 9 2.13 11.71 -17.44
CA VAL A 9 3.04 12.80 -17.07
C VAL A 9 2.19 13.97 -16.56
N ILE A 10 2.31 14.28 -15.27
CA ILE A 10 1.62 15.40 -14.63
C ILE A 10 2.40 16.71 -14.72
N GLU A 11 3.73 16.62 -14.87
CA GLU A 11 4.64 17.75 -15.00
C GLU A 11 5.84 17.29 -15.84
N ASN A 12 6.20 18.07 -16.86
CA ASN A 12 7.28 17.67 -17.80
C ASN A 12 8.67 17.72 -17.15
N ALA A 13 8.87 18.60 -16.18
CA ALA A 13 10.13 18.77 -15.48
C ALA A 13 9.91 19.41 -14.11
N ALA A 14 9.84 18.57 -13.07
CA ALA A 14 9.85 19.05 -11.69
C ALA A 14 11.31 19.28 -11.23
N GLN A 15 11.56 20.39 -10.55
CA GLN A 15 12.85 20.68 -9.95
C GLN A 15 12.88 20.22 -8.49
N ILE A 16 14.00 19.64 -8.10
CA ILE A 16 14.31 19.35 -6.70
C ILE A 16 14.87 20.64 -6.09
N ASP A 17 14.43 20.99 -4.88
CA ASP A 17 14.98 22.14 -4.18
C ASP A 17 16.35 21.87 -3.53
N ASP A 18 16.95 22.89 -2.94
CA ASP A 18 18.27 22.80 -2.31
C ASP A 18 18.33 21.82 -1.12
N GLN A 19 17.18 21.32 -0.66
CA GLN A 19 17.04 20.36 0.44
C GLN A 19 16.79 18.94 -0.06
N PHE A 20 16.96 18.70 -1.36
CA PHE A 20 16.65 17.42 -2.02
C PHE A 20 15.17 17.02 -1.93
N CYS A 21 14.26 17.99 -1.83
CA CYS A 21 12.82 17.74 -1.78
C CYS A 21 12.16 17.88 -3.15
N LEU A 22 11.36 16.88 -3.53
CA LEU A 22 10.50 16.92 -4.71
C LEU A 22 9.05 17.19 -4.27
N LYS A 23 8.47 18.29 -4.74
CA LYS A 23 7.09 18.66 -4.39
C LYS A 23 6.12 18.03 -5.39
N LEU A 24 5.25 17.16 -4.90
CA LEU A 24 4.25 16.45 -5.71
C LEU A 24 2.98 17.27 -5.98
N GLY A 25 2.80 18.39 -5.28
CA GLY A 25 1.63 19.26 -5.45
C GLY A 25 0.30 18.59 -5.07
N PRO A 26 -0.84 19.07 -5.61
CA PRO A 26 -2.18 18.57 -5.28
C PRO A 26 -2.45 17.13 -5.72
N GLN A 27 -1.55 16.51 -6.50
CA GLN A 27 -1.63 15.12 -6.93
C GLN A 27 -1.28 14.14 -5.80
N ALA A 28 -0.62 14.60 -4.73
CA ALA A 28 -0.37 13.80 -3.55
C ALA A 28 -1.67 13.47 -2.80
N LYS A 29 -2.08 12.20 -2.81
CA LYS A 29 -3.34 11.73 -2.19
C LYS A 29 -3.19 11.14 -0.79
N ALA A 30 -1.96 10.90 -0.33
CA ALA A 30 -1.67 10.32 0.98
C ALA A 30 -0.54 11.07 1.70
N LYS A 31 -0.43 10.85 3.02
CA LYS A 31 0.67 11.35 3.86
C LYS A 31 1.89 10.43 3.82
N VAL A 32 1.68 9.14 3.62
CA VAL A 32 2.71 8.11 3.62
C VAL A 32 2.66 7.38 2.30
N TYR A 33 3.84 7.14 1.71
CA TYR A 33 3.99 6.39 0.48
C TYR A 33 4.98 5.26 0.69
N ARG A 34 4.70 4.13 0.07
CA ARG A 34 5.72 3.13 -0.22
C ARG A 34 6.51 3.63 -1.42
N VAL A 35 7.83 3.74 -1.25
CA VAL A 35 8.75 4.15 -2.31
C VAL A 35 9.34 2.91 -2.95
N LEU A 36 9.16 2.75 -4.26
CA LEU A 36 9.74 1.66 -5.03
C LEU A 36 10.71 2.23 -6.06
N ILE A 37 11.80 1.52 -6.31
CA ILE A 37 12.75 1.80 -7.38
C ILE A 37 12.92 0.55 -8.24
N ASN A 38 13.02 0.72 -9.55
CA ASN A 38 13.34 -0.38 -10.47
C ASN A 38 14.78 -0.27 -10.98
N ASP A 39 15.23 -1.29 -11.73
CA ASP A 39 16.61 -1.38 -12.22
C ASP A 39 17.00 -0.25 -13.20
N THR A 40 16.01 0.44 -13.77
CA THR A 40 16.23 1.62 -14.64
C THR A 40 16.27 2.94 -13.88
N GLY A 41 16.15 2.90 -12.54
CA GLY A 41 16.18 4.09 -11.68
C GLY A 41 14.86 4.86 -11.62
N GLN A 42 13.77 4.32 -12.17
CA GLN A 42 12.46 4.96 -12.04
C GLN A 42 11.95 4.78 -10.62
N ILE A 43 11.48 5.88 -10.02
CA ILE A 43 10.89 5.90 -8.69
C ILE A 43 9.37 5.91 -8.83
N LEU A 44 8.71 4.99 -8.12
CA LEU A 44 7.26 4.97 -7.97
C LEU A 44 6.90 5.27 -6.51
N LEU A 45 5.95 6.18 -6.34
CA LEU A 45 5.35 6.51 -5.06
C LEU A 45 3.95 5.89 -5.00
N ASP A 46 3.77 4.93 -4.11
CA ASP A 46 2.53 4.18 -3.96
C ASP A 46 1.85 4.56 -2.63
N PRO A 47 0.71 5.27 -2.64
CA PRO A 47 0.09 5.82 -1.43
C PRO A 47 -0.38 4.71 -0.48
N ILE A 48 -0.12 4.91 0.82
CA ILE A 48 -0.58 4.00 1.88
C ILE A 48 -1.81 4.62 2.56
N PRO A 49 -2.98 3.96 2.51
CA PRO A 49 -4.17 4.38 3.24
C PRO A 49 -3.92 4.49 4.74
N GLU A 50 -4.52 5.47 5.40
CA GLU A 50 -4.31 5.74 6.84
C GLU A 50 -4.63 4.53 7.71
N GLU A 51 -5.72 3.84 7.41
CA GLU A 51 -6.19 2.60 8.02
C GLU A 51 -5.22 1.40 7.85
N GLU A 52 -4.28 1.47 6.90
CA GLU A 52 -3.24 0.45 6.72
C GLU A 52 -1.88 0.86 7.28
N GLN A 53 -1.67 2.14 7.64
CA GLN A 53 -0.34 2.64 8.05
C GLN A 53 0.24 1.90 9.26
N TRP A 54 -0.61 1.47 10.19
CA TRP A 54 -0.18 0.69 11.37
C TRP A 54 0.55 -0.60 10.99
N LEU A 55 0.14 -1.25 9.89
CA LEU A 55 0.77 -2.47 9.39
C LEU A 55 2.17 -2.18 8.86
N TRP A 56 2.34 -1.07 8.16
CA TRP A 56 3.62 -0.67 7.57
C TRP A 56 4.63 -0.15 8.59
N GLN A 57 4.15 0.34 9.74
CA GLN A 57 4.99 0.76 10.86
C GLN A 57 5.49 -0.43 11.71
N ASN A 58 4.89 -1.61 11.58
CA ASN A 58 5.28 -2.81 12.32
C ASN A 58 5.86 -3.89 11.37
N PRO A 59 7.21 -4.00 11.27
CA PRO A 59 7.83 -4.94 10.34
C PRO A 59 7.54 -6.40 10.67
N GLU A 60 7.31 -6.73 11.95
CA GLU A 60 6.96 -8.09 12.37
C GLU A 60 5.57 -8.47 11.87
N THR A 61 4.57 -7.63 12.13
CA THR A 61 3.20 -7.86 11.64
C THR A 61 3.17 -7.95 10.12
N LEU A 62 3.88 -7.04 9.43
CA LEU A 62 3.97 -7.06 7.97
C LEU A 62 4.56 -8.38 7.45
N ALA A 63 5.59 -8.92 8.12
CA ALA A 63 6.18 -10.20 7.75
C ALA A 63 5.19 -11.35 7.96
N GLN A 64 4.44 -11.34 9.06
CA GLN A 64 3.40 -12.34 9.34
C GLN A 64 2.28 -12.30 8.29
N VAL A 65 1.80 -11.11 7.91
CA VAL A 65 0.79 -10.94 6.86
C VAL A 65 1.30 -11.43 5.51
N LYS A 66 2.52 -11.06 5.11
CA LYS A 66 3.15 -11.54 3.87
C LYS A 66 3.27 -13.06 3.84
N ARG A 67 3.70 -13.66 4.95
CA ARG A 67 3.73 -15.12 5.09
C ARG A 67 2.33 -15.72 4.89
N GLY A 68 1.32 -15.18 5.58
CA GLY A 68 -0.06 -15.65 5.43
C GLY A 68 -0.58 -15.59 3.99
N ILE A 69 -0.29 -14.50 3.27
CA ILE A 69 -0.63 -14.35 1.84
C ILE A 69 0.04 -15.44 0.99
N GLN A 70 1.33 -15.71 1.21
CA GLN A 70 2.04 -16.77 0.50
C GLN A 70 1.44 -18.15 0.78
N GLN A 71 1.19 -18.46 2.06
CA GLN A 71 0.58 -19.73 2.47
C GLN A 71 -0.80 -19.94 1.85
N ALA A 72 -1.61 -18.87 1.77
CA ALA A 72 -2.91 -18.90 1.11
C ALA A 72 -2.78 -19.19 -0.40
N ALA A 73 -1.82 -18.54 -1.08
CA ALA A 73 -1.53 -18.81 -2.49
C ALA A 73 -1.04 -20.25 -2.75
N GLU A 74 -0.33 -20.84 -1.79
CA GLU A 74 0.13 -22.23 -1.81
C GLU A 74 -0.94 -23.25 -1.38
N GLY A 75 -2.15 -22.78 -1.01
CA GLY A 75 -3.25 -23.66 -0.59
C GLY A 75 -3.07 -24.29 0.80
N GLN A 76 -2.19 -23.73 1.64
CA GLN A 76 -1.93 -24.22 3.01
C GLN A 76 -2.99 -23.77 4.04
N GLY A 77 -4.02 -23.05 3.59
CA GLY A 77 -5.12 -22.61 4.43
C GLY A 77 -6.02 -23.77 4.87
N LYS A 78 -6.59 -23.65 6.07
CA LYS A 78 -7.62 -24.57 6.58
C LYS A 78 -8.94 -23.83 6.69
N TYR A 79 -9.99 -24.35 6.06
CA TYR A 79 -11.34 -23.85 6.25
C TYR A 79 -11.83 -24.20 7.66
N LEU A 80 -12.21 -23.19 8.44
CA LEU A 80 -12.69 -23.35 9.82
C LEU A 80 -14.21 -23.24 9.95
N GLY A 81 -14.93 -23.08 8.84
CA GLY A 81 -16.36 -22.84 8.83
C GLY A 81 -16.70 -21.38 8.48
N ASP A 82 -17.99 -21.09 8.48
CA ASP A 82 -18.53 -19.76 8.23
C ASP A 82 -18.66 -18.98 9.55
N PHE A 83 -18.15 -17.76 9.56
CA PHE A 83 -18.17 -16.85 10.70
C PHE A 83 -19.25 -15.77 10.58
N ALA A 84 -20.07 -15.77 9.52
CA ALA A 84 -21.13 -14.78 9.30
C ALA A 84 -22.11 -14.67 10.48
N GLN A 85 -22.33 -15.78 11.20
CA GLN A 85 -23.17 -15.81 12.41
C GLN A 85 -22.69 -14.89 13.55
N TYR A 86 -21.43 -14.46 13.51
CA TYR A 86 -20.83 -13.57 14.52
C TYR A 86 -20.76 -12.10 14.07
N ALA A 87 -21.14 -11.80 12.83
CA ALA A 87 -21.23 -10.42 12.38
C ALA A 87 -22.47 -9.77 13.01
N SER A 88 -22.27 -8.84 13.93
CA SER A 88 -23.33 -7.93 14.39
C SER A 88 -23.69 -7.01 13.23
N LEU A 89 -24.86 -7.22 12.63
CA LEU A 89 -25.39 -6.40 11.52
C LEU A 89 -26.01 -5.08 11.98
N ASP A 90 -26.05 -4.84 13.29
CA ASP A 90 -26.53 -3.59 13.86
C ASP A 90 -25.42 -2.53 13.73
N ILE A 91 -25.45 -1.77 12.64
CA ILE A 91 -24.72 -0.51 12.53
C ILE A 91 -25.62 0.52 13.22
N ASP A 92 -25.26 0.96 14.42
CA ASP A 92 -25.91 2.11 15.04
C ASP A 92 -25.64 3.36 14.16
N ASP A 93 -26.73 3.99 13.69
CA ASP A 93 -26.77 5.21 12.86
C ASP A 93 -26.14 6.44 13.54
#